data_AF-A0A2R6WRD3-F1
#
_entry.id   AF-A0A2R6WRD3-F1
#
_cell.length_a   1.000
_cell.length_b   1.000
_cell.length_c   1.000
_cell.angle_alpha   90.00
_cell.angle_beta   90.00
_cell.angle_gamma   90.00
#
_symmetry.space_group_name_H-M   'P 1'
#
loop_
_entity.id
_entity.type
_entity.pdbx_description
1 polymer ?
#
loop_
_entity_poly.entity_id
_entity_poly.type
_entity_poly.pdbx_seq_one_letter_code
_entity_poly.pdbx_strand_id
1 'polypeptide(L)'
;MDFNSARQGRVPPTSDVSNRFKSHLHVGRFWKTQWPAVGQCHRAFLAISSSQSSAFVEEKLKGPIDKILIANRGVIACRVIKTARRLGIKTVAVYSDADRFSVHVKSPDEAVHIGLAPASLSYLFAEKILAAVRSTNVKAIHPGYGFLSENVHFAESCKKEGIRFIGPPSTAIHAMGDKSVSKKLDAS
;
A
#
# COMPACT_ATOMS: atom_id res chain seq x y z
N MET A 1 17.86 -57.71 -18.49
CA MET A 1 17.72 -58.91 -17.64
C MET A 1 17.34 -58.43 -16.26
N ASP A 2 16.19 -58.91 -15.82
CA ASP A 2 15.33 -58.57 -14.68
C ASP A 2 16.02 -58.74 -13.31
N PHE A 3 15.56 -58.20 -12.16
CA PHE A 3 14.30 -58.54 -11.47
C PHE A 3 13.97 -57.58 -10.28
N ASN A 4 12.86 -56.86 -10.42
CA ASN A 4 11.71 -56.68 -9.51
C ASN A 4 11.81 -56.61 -7.95
N SER A 5 11.18 -55.56 -7.40
CA SER A 5 10.05 -55.58 -6.42
C SER A 5 10.24 -55.10 -4.95
N ALA A 6 9.35 -54.14 -4.62
CA ALA A 6 8.61 -53.92 -3.37
C ALA A 6 9.29 -53.40 -2.08
N ARG A 7 8.74 -52.28 -1.57
CA ARG A 7 8.41 -51.95 -0.15
C ARG A 7 7.80 -50.53 -0.11
N GLN A 8 6.50 -50.35 -0.31
CA GLN A 8 5.46 -50.18 0.73
C GLN A 8 5.84 -49.27 1.90
N GLY A 9 5.08 -48.16 2.02
CA GLY A 9 5.21 -47.16 3.07
C GLY A 9 4.62 -47.58 4.42
N ARG A 10 4.83 -46.70 5.42
CA ARG A 10 4.09 -46.69 6.68
C ARG A 10 4.21 -45.30 7.33
N VAL A 11 3.06 -44.68 7.55
CA VAL A 11 2.83 -43.49 8.39
C VAL A 11 2.69 -43.94 9.86
N PRO A 12 3.28 -43.24 10.84
CA PRO A 12 3.01 -43.47 12.25
C PRO A 12 1.85 -42.61 12.80
N PRO A 13 1.22 -43.03 13.92
CA PRO A 13 -0.17 -42.74 14.25
C PRO A 13 -0.39 -41.50 15.13
N THR A 14 -1.62 -40.96 15.04
CA THR A 14 -2.20 -39.94 15.93
C THR A 14 -2.74 -40.59 17.21
N SER A 15 -2.37 -40.08 18.38
CA SER A 15 -3.00 -40.40 19.67
C SER A 15 -3.61 -39.15 20.31
N ASP A 16 -4.94 -39.19 20.36
CA ASP A 16 -5.86 -38.42 21.17
C ASP A 16 -5.55 -38.57 22.68
N VAL A 17 -5.53 -37.46 23.42
CA VAL A 17 -5.56 -37.50 24.89
C VAL A 17 -6.44 -36.36 25.40
N SER A 18 -7.71 -36.67 25.56
CA SER A 18 -8.68 -35.87 26.29
C SER A 18 -8.52 -36.03 27.81
N ASN A 19 -8.83 -34.94 28.52
CA ASN A 19 -9.22 -34.85 29.93
C ASN A 19 -8.28 -35.38 31.03
N ARG A 20 -7.77 -34.45 31.85
CA ARG A 20 -7.62 -34.70 33.29
C ARG A 20 -7.67 -33.43 34.16
N PHE A 21 -8.61 -33.49 35.10
CA PHE A 21 -8.66 -32.88 36.44
C PHE A 21 -9.25 -31.47 36.67
N LYS A 22 -10.44 -31.54 37.28
CA LYS A 22 -11.09 -30.56 38.17
C LYS A 22 -10.39 -30.48 39.53
N SER A 23 -10.32 -29.28 40.11
CA SER A 23 -10.68 -28.96 41.51
C SER A 23 -10.47 -27.46 41.76
N HIS A 24 -11.55 -26.69 41.91
CA HIS A 24 -12.03 -26.17 43.20
C HIS A 24 -11.05 -25.23 43.92
N LEU A 25 -11.32 -23.92 43.81
CA LEU A 25 -11.13 -22.95 44.88
C LEU A 25 -12.21 -21.87 44.72
N HIS A 26 -13.14 -21.82 45.68
CA HIS A 26 -14.14 -20.79 45.86
C HIS A 26 -13.71 -19.92 47.05
N VAL A 27 -13.35 -18.67 46.82
CA VAL A 27 -13.53 -17.51 47.73
C VAL A 27 -13.24 -16.26 46.88
N GLY A 28 -13.95 -15.15 46.88
CA GLY A 28 -15.17 -14.70 47.53
C GLY A 28 -15.58 -13.40 46.84
N ARG A 29 -16.84 -13.00 47.10
CA ARG A 29 -17.47 -11.74 46.72
C ARG A 29 -16.51 -10.55 46.77
N PHE A 30 -16.58 -9.62 45.81
CA PHE A 30 -16.65 -8.19 46.12
C PHE A 30 -16.91 -7.33 44.85
N TRP A 31 -17.90 -6.44 44.96
CA TRP A 31 -18.30 -5.35 44.04
C TRP A 31 -19.13 -5.69 42.78
N LYS A 32 -20.44 -5.81 43.01
CA LYS A 32 -21.44 -5.13 42.16
C LYS A 32 -21.21 -3.62 42.29
N THR A 33 -20.89 -2.94 41.20
CA THR A 33 -21.48 -1.64 40.83
C THR A 33 -21.16 -1.31 39.37
N GLN A 34 -22.23 -1.30 38.57
CA GLN A 34 -22.46 -0.35 37.47
C GLN A 34 -21.66 -0.54 36.17
N TRP A 35 -22.13 -1.47 35.33
CA TRP A 35 -22.00 -1.37 33.87
C TRP A 35 -23.36 -1.00 33.27
N PRO A 36 -23.52 0.13 32.57
CA PRO A 36 -24.73 0.35 31.79
C PRO A 36 -24.68 -0.52 30.52
N ALA A 37 -25.78 -1.27 30.34
CA ALA A 37 -26.31 -1.84 29.10
C ALA A 37 -25.31 -2.07 27.94
N VAL A 38 -24.85 -3.32 27.82
CA VAL A 38 -24.26 -3.88 26.60
C VAL A 38 -25.34 -3.89 25.52
N GLY A 39 -25.38 -2.86 24.68
CA GLY A 39 -26.38 -2.78 23.61
C GLY A 39 -26.18 -1.75 22.51
N GLN A 40 -25.27 -0.77 22.65
CA GLN A 40 -25.14 0.31 21.64
C GLN A 40 -23.70 0.80 21.35
N CYS A 41 -22.64 0.09 21.77
CA CYS A 41 -21.28 0.62 21.66
C CYS A 41 -20.42 0.11 20.49
N HIS A 42 -20.94 -0.74 19.58
CA HIS A 42 -20.12 -1.22 18.46
C HIS A 42 -19.96 -0.21 17.32
N ARG A 43 -20.94 0.68 17.08
CA ARG A 43 -20.89 1.66 15.98
C ARG A 43 -20.06 2.91 16.30
N ALA A 44 -19.98 3.33 17.57
CA ALA A 44 -19.26 4.53 17.97
C ALA A 44 -17.73 4.33 18.05
N PHE A 45 -17.27 3.14 18.41
CA PHE A 45 -15.84 2.82 18.51
C PHE A 45 -15.13 2.82 17.15
N LEU A 46 -15.82 2.36 16.09
CA LEU A 46 -15.30 2.38 14.72
C LEU A 46 -15.27 3.78 14.09
N ALA A 47 -16.17 4.69 14.49
CA ALA A 47 -16.26 6.05 13.93
C ALA A 47 -15.28 7.04 14.57
N ILE A 48 -14.91 6.85 15.83
CA ILE A 48 -13.92 7.72 16.53
C ILE A 48 -12.49 7.37 16.11
N SER A 49 -12.24 6.11 15.72
CA SER A 49 -10.93 5.65 15.25
C SER A 49 -10.59 6.18 13.85
N SER A 50 -11.59 6.44 12.99
CA SER A 50 -11.37 6.91 11.61
C SER A 50 -11.13 8.42 11.51
N SER A 51 -11.79 9.24 12.35
CA SER A 51 -11.66 10.70 12.31
C SER A 51 -10.35 11.25 12.89
N GLN A 52 -9.81 10.62 13.94
CA GLN A 52 -8.48 10.96 14.45
C GLN A 52 -7.37 10.53 13.47
N SER A 53 -7.56 9.41 12.77
CA SER A 53 -6.59 8.92 11.78
C SER A 53 -6.45 9.84 10.56
N SER A 54 -7.54 10.46 10.10
CA SER A 54 -7.49 11.33 8.92
C SER A 54 -6.77 12.65 9.18
N ALA A 55 -7.02 13.29 10.33
CA ALA A 55 -6.36 14.55 10.69
C ALA A 55 -4.85 14.37 10.90
N PHE A 56 -4.45 13.27 11.57
CA PHE A 56 -3.05 12.92 11.78
C PHE A 56 -2.31 12.61 10.46
N VAL A 57 -2.97 11.90 9.54
CA VAL A 57 -2.43 11.66 8.19
C VAL A 57 -2.26 12.97 7.42
N GLU A 58 -3.22 13.88 7.51
CA GLU A 58 -3.18 15.16 6.79
C GLU A 58 -2.12 16.11 7.33
N GLU A 59 -1.87 16.11 8.64
CA GLU A 59 -0.75 16.82 9.27
C GLU A 59 0.61 16.24 8.83
N LYS A 60 0.75 14.90 8.84
CA LYS A 60 1.94 14.20 8.34
C LYS A 60 2.26 14.54 6.88
N LEU A 61 1.24 14.86 6.10
CA LEU A 61 1.34 15.22 4.69
C LEU A 61 1.66 16.69 4.44
N LYS A 62 1.79 17.59 5.42
CA LYS A 62 2.04 19.04 5.22
C LYS A 62 3.52 19.48 5.19
N GLY A 63 4.47 18.59 5.51
CA GLY A 63 5.90 18.92 5.55
C GLY A 63 6.57 19.18 4.19
N PRO A 64 7.82 19.69 4.16
CA PRO A 64 8.59 19.80 2.93
C PRO A 64 8.83 18.42 2.28
N ILE A 65 8.90 18.38 0.96
CA ILE A 65 9.24 17.15 0.22
C ILE A 65 10.76 17.11 0.04
N ASP A 66 11.41 16.19 0.73
CA ASP A 66 12.85 15.95 0.68
C ASP A 66 13.22 14.80 -0.27
N LYS A 67 12.33 13.80 -0.41
CA LYS A 67 12.53 12.63 -1.26
C LYS A 67 11.23 12.16 -1.94
N ILE A 68 11.30 11.93 -3.25
CA ILE A 68 10.17 11.46 -4.06
C ILE A 68 10.46 10.12 -4.73
N LEU A 69 9.43 9.30 -4.90
CA LEU A 69 9.44 8.16 -5.81
C LEU A 69 8.71 8.50 -7.10
N ILE A 70 9.32 8.20 -8.24
CA ILE A 70 8.70 8.38 -9.56
C ILE A 70 8.08 7.04 -9.98
N ALA A 71 6.75 6.95 -9.96
CA ALA A 71 6.00 5.75 -10.37
C ALA A 71 5.76 5.70 -11.88
N ASN A 72 6.82 5.89 -12.67
CA ASN A 72 6.77 5.92 -14.13
C ASN A 72 8.14 5.51 -14.74
N ARG A 73 8.25 5.50 -16.07
CA ARG A 73 9.43 5.07 -16.83
C ARG A 73 9.80 6.03 -17.96
N GLY A 74 10.95 5.80 -18.59
CA GLY A 74 11.35 6.48 -19.82
C GLY A 74 11.58 7.99 -19.67
N VAL A 75 11.29 8.74 -20.73
CA VAL A 75 11.59 10.18 -20.81
C VAL A 75 10.90 11.00 -19.72
N ILE A 76 9.73 10.58 -19.26
CA ILE A 76 8.98 11.28 -18.22
C ILE A 76 9.63 11.11 -16.86
N ALA A 77 10.04 9.89 -16.53
CA ALA A 77 10.81 9.67 -15.32
C ALA A 77 12.10 10.50 -15.33
N CYS A 78 12.83 10.54 -16.45
CA CYS A 78 14.01 11.39 -16.60
C CYS A 78 13.70 12.88 -16.38
N ARG A 79 12.60 13.40 -16.92
CA ARG A 79 12.21 14.82 -16.75
C ARG A 79 11.91 15.16 -15.30
N VAL A 80 11.14 14.31 -14.62
CA VAL A 80 10.80 14.50 -13.20
C VAL A 80 12.08 14.46 -12.34
N ILE A 81 12.96 13.47 -12.58
CA ILE A 81 14.24 13.35 -11.86
C ILE A 81 15.09 14.62 -12.04
N LYS A 82 15.20 15.14 -13.26
CA LYS A 82 15.95 16.38 -13.55
C LYS A 82 15.41 17.58 -12.77
N THR A 83 14.09 17.76 -12.76
CA THR A 83 13.46 18.86 -12.02
C THR A 83 13.64 18.70 -10.51
N ALA A 84 13.40 17.51 -9.97
CA ALA A 84 13.55 17.23 -8.55
C ALA A 84 14.99 17.49 -8.07
N ARG A 85 15.99 17.06 -8.85
CA ARG A 85 17.40 17.34 -8.57
C ARG A 85 17.72 18.83 -8.52
N ARG A 86 17.19 19.62 -9.46
CA ARG A 86 17.38 21.08 -9.47
C ARG A 86 16.79 21.75 -8.22
N LEU A 87 15.77 21.15 -7.63
CA LEU A 87 15.13 21.60 -6.40
C LEU A 87 15.80 21.03 -5.12
N GLY A 88 16.87 20.23 -5.24
CA GLY A 88 17.53 19.59 -4.11
C GLY A 88 16.74 18.42 -3.50
N ILE A 89 15.76 17.89 -4.22
CA ILE A 89 14.90 16.77 -3.77
C ILE A 89 15.52 15.46 -4.23
N LYS A 90 15.71 14.51 -3.31
CA LYS A 90 16.20 13.16 -3.59
C LYS A 90 15.16 12.36 -4.38
N THR A 91 15.63 11.45 -5.22
CA THR A 91 14.80 10.75 -6.20
C THR A 91 14.97 9.24 -6.13
N VAL A 92 13.86 8.53 -6.20
CA VAL A 92 13.79 7.07 -6.35
C VAL A 92 13.09 6.74 -7.65
N ALA A 93 13.73 6.00 -8.56
CA ALA A 93 13.04 5.44 -9.72
C ALA A 93 12.61 4.00 -9.47
N VAL A 94 11.52 3.59 -10.12
CA VAL A 94 11.13 2.18 -10.18
C VAL A 94 11.38 1.61 -11.59
N TYR A 95 11.71 0.33 -11.66
CA TYR A 95 11.97 -0.33 -12.94
C TYR A 95 11.52 -1.79 -12.99
N SER A 96 11.08 -2.23 -14.17
CA SER A 96 10.86 -3.64 -14.46
C SER A 96 12.10 -4.28 -15.07
N ASP A 97 12.12 -5.60 -15.23
CA ASP A 97 13.22 -6.32 -15.88
C ASP A 97 13.57 -5.78 -17.27
N ALA A 98 12.57 -5.34 -18.05
CA ALA A 98 12.78 -4.75 -19.37
C ALA A 98 13.52 -3.40 -19.31
N ASP A 99 13.39 -2.68 -18.19
CA ASP A 99 13.92 -1.33 -18.01
C ASP A 99 15.22 -1.30 -17.20
N ARG A 100 15.77 -2.45 -16.82
CA ARG A 100 16.97 -2.57 -15.98
C ARG A 100 18.15 -1.70 -16.43
N PHE A 101 18.29 -1.49 -17.73
CA PHE A 101 19.38 -0.69 -18.32
C PHE A 101 18.93 0.68 -18.86
N SER A 102 17.66 1.04 -18.65
CA SER A 102 17.08 2.30 -19.13
C SER A 102 17.70 3.52 -18.46
N VAL A 103 17.71 4.64 -19.17
CA VAL A 103 18.35 5.90 -18.71
C VAL A 103 17.75 6.42 -17.41
N HIS A 104 16.43 6.26 -17.21
CA HIS A 104 15.75 6.71 -16.00
C HIS A 104 16.12 5.89 -14.75
N VAL A 105 16.75 4.72 -14.91
CA VAL A 105 17.21 3.86 -13.81
C VAL A 105 18.60 4.23 -13.35
N LYS A 106 19.45 4.73 -14.25
CA LYS A 106 20.84 5.15 -13.95
C LYS A 106 20.94 6.55 -13.37
N SER A 107 19.92 7.36 -13.59
CA SER A 107 19.92 8.77 -13.21
C SER A 107 19.65 9.07 -11.72
N PRO A 108 18.68 8.44 -11.01
CA PRO A 108 18.24 8.86 -9.67
C PRO A 108 19.24 8.49 -8.57
N ASP A 109 18.94 8.92 -7.34
CA ASP A 109 19.74 8.58 -6.15
C ASP A 109 19.58 7.11 -5.76
N GLU A 110 18.36 6.56 -5.94
CA GLU A 110 18.03 5.16 -5.71
C GLU A 110 17.15 4.59 -6.83
N ALA A 111 17.25 3.28 -7.07
CA ALA A 111 16.40 2.58 -8.03
C ALA A 111 15.89 1.26 -7.47
N VAL A 112 14.58 1.03 -7.57
CA VAL A 112 13.91 -0.18 -7.02
C VAL A 112 13.34 -1.03 -8.14
N HIS A 113 13.69 -2.32 -8.11
CA HIS A 113 13.11 -3.30 -9.00
C HIS A 113 11.68 -3.65 -8.57
N ILE A 114 10.71 -3.52 -9.47
CA ILE A 114 9.29 -3.77 -9.21
C ILE A 114 8.75 -5.01 -9.93
N GLY A 115 9.55 -5.71 -10.74
CA GLY A 115 9.21 -7.03 -11.27
C GLY A 115 9.30 -7.18 -12.78
N LEU A 116 8.56 -8.15 -13.31
CA LEU A 116 8.70 -8.63 -14.69
C LEU A 116 8.39 -7.55 -15.73
N ALA A 117 8.88 -7.78 -16.95
CA ALA A 117 8.74 -6.88 -18.10
C ALA A 117 7.30 -6.36 -18.37
N PRO A 118 6.23 -7.17 -18.29
CA PRO A 118 4.87 -6.68 -18.55
C PRO A 118 4.44 -5.61 -17.54
N ALA A 119 3.84 -4.51 -18.02
CA ALA A 119 3.38 -3.41 -17.17
C ALA A 119 2.34 -3.85 -16.14
N SER A 120 1.46 -4.80 -16.49
CA SER A 120 0.47 -5.40 -15.59
C SER A 120 1.10 -6.10 -14.38
N LEU A 121 2.33 -6.61 -14.53
CA LEU A 121 3.09 -7.29 -13.49
C LEU A 121 4.13 -6.39 -12.83
N SER A 122 4.19 -5.10 -13.20
CA SER A 122 5.17 -4.13 -12.68
C SER A 122 4.52 -2.78 -12.43
N TYR A 123 4.57 -1.86 -13.41
CA TYR A 123 4.16 -0.45 -13.27
C TYR A 123 2.68 -0.23 -12.93
N LEU A 124 1.80 -1.14 -13.34
CA LEU A 124 0.36 -1.09 -13.04
C LEU A 124 -0.01 -1.83 -11.75
N PHE A 125 0.96 -2.49 -11.10
CA PHE A 125 0.71 -3.26 -9.89
C PHE A 125 0.96 -2.38 -8.66
N ALA A 126 -0.10 -1.70 -8.19
CA ALA A 126 -0.06 -0.71 -7.11
C ALA A 126 0.73 -1.19 -5.87
N GLU A 127 0.52 -2.43 -5.41
CA GLU A 127 1.19 -2.97 -4.23
C GLU A 127 2.72 -3.01 -4.37
N LYS A 128 3.26 -3.21 -5.57
CA LYS A 128 4.70 -3.20 -5.82
C LYS A 128 5.28 -1.79 -5.69
N ILE A 129 4.51 -0.78 -6.11
CA ILE A 129 4.89 0.62 -5.96
C ILE A 129 4.82 1.03 -4.49
N LEU A 130 3.77 0.64 -3.77
CA LEU A 130 3.64 0.91 -2.34
C LEU A 130 4.73 0.19 -1.52
N ALA A 131 5.09 -1.04 -1.88
CA ALA A 131 6.24 -1.73 -1.29
C ALA A 131 7.58 -1.00 -1.55
N ALA A 132 7.77 -0.46 -2.75
CA ALA A 132 8.94 0.37 -3.07
C ALA A 132 8.96 1.65 -2.22
N VAL A 133 7.81 2.28 -1.99
CA VAL A 133 7.68 3.46 -1.13
C VAL A 133 8.06 3.15 0.31
N ARG A 134 7.56 2.04 0.86
CA ARG A 134 7.85 1.60 2.23
C ARG A 134 9.34 1.30 2.41
N SER A 135 9.96 0.58 1.47
CA SER A 135 11.38 0.21 1.55
C SER A 135 12.35 1.39 1.41
N THR A 136 11.96 2.44 0.69
CA THR A 136 12.81 3.62 0.44
C THR A 136 12.50 4.81 1.35
N ASN A 137 11.51 4.66 2.23
CA ASN A 137 11.04 5.65 3.20
C ASN A 137 10.68 7.01 2.57
N VAL A 138 10.20 7.01 1.32
CA VAL A 138 9.73 8.25 0.67
C VAL A 138 8.38 8.67 1.26
N LYS A 139 8.11 9.98 1.23
CA LYS A 139 6.82 10.54 1.69
C LYS A 139 5.97 11.09 0.55
N ALA A 140 6.45 11.01 -0.68
CA ALA A 140 5.72 11.49 -1.84
C ALA A 140 5.97 10.63 -3.09
N ILE A 141 4.93 10.49 -3.92
CA ILE A 141 4.97 9.80 -5.21
C ILE A 141 4.60 10.78 -6.31
N HIS A 142 5.41 10.81 -7.37
CA HIS A 142 5.06 11.46 -8.62
C HIS A 142 4.65 10.39 -9.66
N PRO A 143 3.36 10.29 -10.04
CA PRO A 143 2.89 9.26 -10.97
C PRO A 143 3.27 9.56 -12.42
N GLY A 144 3.58 10.81 -12.76
CA GLY A 144 3.74 11.23 -14.16
C GLY A 144 2.39 11.24 -14.86
N TYR A 145 2.36 10.78 -16.11
CA TYR A 145 1.12 10.55 -16.84
C TYR A 145 1.01 9.08 -17.28
N GLY A 146 -0.22 8.61 -17.47
CA GLY A 146 -0.52 7.20 -17.69
C GLY A 146 -0.23 6.32 -16.46
N PHE A 147 -0.28 5.00 -16.66
CA PHE A 147 -0.17 4.00 -15.59
C PHE A 147 -1.14 4.26 -14.43
N LEU A 148 -0.62 4.55 -13.24
CA LEU A 148 -1.39 4.75 -12.03
C LEU A 148 -1.77 6.23 -11.81
N SER A 149 -1.43 7.15 -12.72
CA SER A 149 -1.78 8.58 -12.58
C SER A 149 -3.28 8.83 -12.58
N GLU A 150 -4.04 7.96 -13.25
CA GLU A 150 -5.50 8.04 -13.40
C GLU A 150 -6.23 6.98 -12.55
N ASN A 151 -5.51 6.26 -11.70
CA ASN A 151 -6.09 5.23 -10.87
C ASN A 151 -6.55 5.82 -9.52
N VAL A 152 -7.86 5.98 -9.36
CA VAL A 152 -8.49 6.52 -8.14
C VAL A 152 -8.07 5.71 -6.90
N HIS A 153 -8.11 4.37 -6.99
CA HIS A 153 -7.75 3.49 -5.89
C HIS A 153 -6.29 3.62 -5.47
N PHE A 154 -5.39 3.88 -6.42
CA PHE A 154 -3.99 4.12 -6.11
C PHE A 154 -3.79 5.44 -5.35
N ALA A 155 -4.43 6.53 -5.80
CA ALA A 155 -4.38 7.81 -5.10
C ALA A 155 -4.94 7.72 -3.67
N GLU A 156 -6.05 6.98 -3.49
CA GLU A 156 -6.62 6.71 -2.17
C GLU A 156 -5.69 5.87 -1.28
N SER A 157 -5.04 4.85 -1.86
CA SER A 157 -4.08 4.00 -1.13
C SER A 157 -2.87 4.80 -0.67
N CYS A 158 -2.36 5.72 -1.51
CA CYS A 158 -1.32 6.67 -1.12
C CYS A 158 -1.76 7.53 0.06
N LYS A 159 -2.99 8.07 0.03
CA LYS A 159 -3.53 8.86 1.15
C LYS A 159 -3.61 8.04 2.43
N LYS A 160 -4.11 6.79 2.37
CA LYS A 160 -4.21 5.89 3.53
C LYS A 160 -2.85 5.58 4.17
N GLU A 161 -1.80 5.49 3.38
CA GLU A 161 -0.42 5.27 3.88
C GLU A 161 0.29 6.56 4.33
N GLY A 162 -0.37 7.72 4.21
CA GLY A 162 0.23 9.01 4.51
C GLY A 162 1.36 9.36 3.53
N ILE A 163 1.16 9.02 2.26
CA ILE A 163 2.06 9.34 1.15
C ILE A 163 1.44 10.43 0.29
N ARG A 164 2.18 11.51 0.05
CA ARG A 164 1.73 12.64 -0.76
C ARG A 164 1.71 12.23 -2.24
N PHE A 165 0.52 12.14 -2.81
CA PHE A 165 0.34 11.91 -4.24
C PHE A 165 0.47 13.24 -5.00
N ILE A 166 1.55 13.40 -5.77
CA ILE A 166 1.85 14.61 -6.56
C ILE A 166 1.11 14.51 -7.91
N GLY A 167 -0.21 14.58 -7.86
CA GLY A 167 -1.09 14.45 -9.01
C GLY A 167 -2.46 15.05 -8.72
N PRO A 168 -3.42 14.96 -9.65
CA PRO A 168 -4.79 15.38 -9.39
C PRO A 168 -5.35 14.62 -8.17
N PRO A 169 -6.13 15.27 -7.30
CA PRO A 169 -6.77 14.59 -6.17
C PRO A 169 -7.73 13.51 -6.68
N SER A 170 -7.97 12.47 -5.88
CA SER A 170 -8.85 11.34 -6.25
C SER A 170 -10.24 11.78 -6.71
N THR A 171 -10.77 12.86 -6.13
CA THR A 171 -12.04 13.48 -6.54
C THR A 171 -12.01 14.03 -7.96
N ALA A 172 -10.90 14.65 -8.36
CA ALA A 172 -10.71 15.14 -9.73
C ALA A 172 -10.51 13.99 -10.72
N ILE A 173 -9.78 12.93 -10.32
CA ILE A 173 -9.61 11.73 -11.15
C ILE A 173 -10.98 11.06 -11.42
N HIS A 174 -11.81 10.91 -10.38
CA HIS A 174 -13.15 10.34 -10.52
C HIS A 174 -14.04 11.19 -11.44
N ALA A 175 -14.04 12.51 -11.26
CA ALA A 175 -14.86 13.42 -12.06
C ALA A 175 -14.45 13.44 -13.54
N MET A 176 -13.17 13.25 -13.87
CA MET A 176 -12.69 13.16 -15.25
C MET A 176 -12.88 11.76 -15.87
N GLY A 177 -12.91 10.70 -15.06
CA GLY A 177 -13.17 9.33 -15.51
C GLY A 177 -14.63 9.07 -15.89
N ASP A 178 -15.55 9.82 -15.28
CA ASP A 178 -16.98 9.77 -15.59
C ASP A 178 -17.29 10.61 -16.84
N LYS A 179 -17.52 9.94 -17.97
CA LYS A 179 -17.94 10.57 -19.25
C LYS A 179 -19.19 11.46 -19.13
N SER A 180 -20.00 11.28 -18.08
CA SER A 180 -21.18 12.10 -17.76
C SER A 180 -20.86 13.34 -16.93
N VAL A 181 -19.79 13.35 -16.13
CA VAL A 181 -19.40 14.47 -15.25
C VAL A 181 -18.47 15.45 -15.97
N SER A 182 -17.65 14.97 -16.91
CA SER A 182 -16.76 15.82 -17.72
C SER A 182 -17.51 16.98 -18.40
N LYS A 183 -18.71 16.75 -18.94
CA LYS A 183 -19.54 17.79 -19.58
C LYS A 183 -20.06 18.88 -18.62
N LYS A 184 -20.12 18.61 -17.30
CA LYS A 184 -20.58 19.62 -16.32
C LYS A 184 -19.47 20.54 -15.85
N LEU A 185 -18.22 20.07 -15.86
CA LEU A 185 -17.07 20.88 -15.44
C LEU A 185 -16.57 21.83 -16.52
N ASP A 186 -16.75 21.47 -17.80
CA ASP A 186 -16.35 22.32 -18.94
C ASP A 186 -17.31 23.50 -19.21
N ALA A 187 -18.43 23.60 -18.47
CA ALA A 187 -19.49 24.59 -18.68
C ALA A 187 -19.61 25.64 -17.56
N SER A 188 -18.59 25.79 -16.69
CA SER A 188 -18.58 26.72 -15.55
C SER A 188 -17.58 27.85 -15.72
#